data_AF-A0AAD9ZBG0-F1
#
_entry.id   AF-A0AAD9ZBG0-F1
#
_cell.length_a   1.000
_cell.length_b   1.000
_cell.length_c   1.000
_cell.angle_alpha   90.00
_cell.angle_beta   90.00
_cell.angle_gamma   90.00
#
_symmetry.space_group_name_H-M   'P 1'
#
loop_
_entity.id
_entity.type
_entity.pdbx_description
1 polymer ?
#
loop_
_entity_poly.entity_id
_entity_poly.type
_entity_poly.pdbx_seq_one_letter_code
_entity_poly.pdbx_strand_id
1 'polypeptide(L)'
;MAPLETKWQSNFASGYEITSILATNNGVYTAKNGAVFHLDDNGSVTASNNLPGTGYNEVRLAASNGGSLLIAGTNGYVVGLNAQSLQAQWTTDLPDSGYDVTNVSCVDGRVYTGCNGHLYRLRISNGNVEAHNPLSKHGHNEVRFGHAASSKTVVVGTDGWAVGLRDET
;
A
#
# COMPACT_ATOMS: atom_id res chain seq x y z
N MET A 1 -31.89 -16.66 5.29
CA MET A 1 -30.58 -16.03 5.04
C MET A 1 -29.77 -17.03 4.23
N ALA A 2 -29.20 -16.64 3.09
CA ALA A 2 -28.38 -17.54 2.28
C ALA A 2 -26.98 -17.67 2.90
N PRO A 3 -26.35 -18.86 2.86
CA PRO A 3 -24.98 -19.04 3.34
C PRO A 3 -23.97 -18.35 2.40
N LEU A 4 -22.79 -18.04 2.93
CA LEU A 4 -21.63 -17.70 2.10
C LEU A 4 -21.05 -19.00 1.53
N GLU A 5 -20.81 -19.03 0.23
CA GLU A 5 -20.25 -20.18 -0.49
C GLU A 5 -18.93 -19.82 -1.15
N THR A 6 -17.98 -20.75 -1.11
CA THR A 6 -16.69 -20.59 -1.80
C THR A 6 -16.91 -20.70 -3.30
N LYS A 7 -16.67 -19.60 -4.03
CA LYS A 7 -16.71 -19.58 -5.50
C LYS A 7 -15.41 -20.12 -6.11
N TRP A 8 -14.27 -19.73 -5.55
CA TRP A 8 -12.93 -20.15 -5.98
C TRP A 8 -11.93 -19.99 -4.83
N GLN A 9 -10.76 -20.63 -4.97
CA GLN A 9 -9.62 -20.46 -4.07
C GLN A 9 -8.33 -20.54 -4.88
N SER A 10 -7.35 -19.72 -4.51
CA SER A 10 -6.04 -19.67 -5.18
C SER A 10 -4.92 -19.75 -4.14
N ASN A 11 -3.89 -20.54 -4.44
CA ASN A 11 -2.73 -20.72 -3.57
C ASN A 11 -1.49 -20.12 -4.23
N PHE A 12 -0.91 -19.12 -3.59
CA PHE A 12 0.23 -18.36 -4.08
C PHE A 12 1.53 -18.84 -3.40
N ALA A 13 1.86 -20.13 -3.52
CA ALA A 13 3.08 -20.80 -3.01
C ALA A 13 3.45 -20.51 -1.52
N SER A 14 4.59 -21.04 -1.05
CA SER A 14 4.92 -21.19 0.38
C SER A 14 5.21 -19.89 1.14
N GLY A 15 5.07 -19.96 2.47
CA GLY A 15 5.30 -18.85 3.42
C GLY A 15 4.07 -18.62 4.31
N TYR A 16 4.30 -18.20 5.56
CA TYR A 16 3.25 -17.85 6.54
C TYR A 16 3.00 -16.34 6.62
N GLU A 17 3.42 -15.59 5.59
CA GLU A 17 3.26 -14.15 5.52
C GLU A 17 1.80 -13.73 5.28
N ILE A 18 1.48 -12.51 5.70
CA ILE A 18 0.19 -11.89 5.46
C ILE A 18 -0.04 -11.78 3.93
N THR A 19 -1.25 -12.14 3.51
CA THR A 19 -1.71 -11.93 2.14
C THR A 19 -2.63 -10.73 2.11
N SER A 20 -2.17 -9.63 1.52
CA SER A 20 -2.98 -8.43 1.32
C SER A 20 -3.90 -8.62 0.12
N ILE A 21 -5.13 -8.16 0.23
CA ILE A 21 -6.12 -8.16 -0.86
C ILE A 21 -6.64 -6.75 -1.10
N LEU A 22 -6.81 -6.38 -2.38
CA LEU A 22 -7.48 -5.15 -2.79
C LEU A 22 -8.41 -5.46 -3.96
N ALA A 23 -9.70 -5.22 -3.78
CA ALA A 23 -10.68 -5.29 -4.88
C ALA A 23 -10.99 -3.89 -5.38
N THR A 24 -10.96 -3.72 -6.70
CA THR A 24 -11.32 -2.48 -7.40
C THR A 24 -12.22 -2.79 -8.59
N ASN A 25 -12.69 -1.76 -9.29
CA ASN A 25 -13.40 -1.94 -10.56
C ASN A 25 -12.53 -2.56 -11.67
N ASN A 26 -11.20 -2.57 -11.52
CA ASN A 26 -10.27 -3.15 -12.49
C ASN A 26 -9.86 -4.60 -12.15
N GLY A 27 -10.41 -5.16 -11.08
CA GLY A 27 -10.21 -6.56 -10.68
C GLY A 27 -9.75 -6.70 -9.23
N VAL A 28 -9.36 -7.93 -8.90
CA VAL A 28 -8.86 -8.31 -7.57
C VAL A 28 -7.35 -8.40 -7.63
N TYR A 29 -6.69 -7.72 -6.70
CA TYR A 29 -5.26 -7.77 -6.49
C TYR A 29 -4.97 -8.50 -5.19
N THR A 30 -3.95 -9.33 -5.21
CA THR A 30 -3.41 -9.95 -4.00
C THR A 30 -1.91 -9.76 -3.97
N ALA A 31 -1.34 -9.60 -2.78
CA ALA A 31 0.10 -9.43 -2.63
C ALA A 31 0.63 -10.15 -1.41
N LYS A 32 1.82 -10.71 -1.55
CA LYS A 32 2.55 -11.43 -0.49
C LYS A 32 4.02 -11.58 -0.86
N ASN A 33 4.90 -11.64 0.14
CA ASN A 33 6.31 -12.01 -0.02
C ASN A 33 7.02 -11.26 -1.18
N GLY A 34 6.87 -9.94 -1.22
CA GLY A 34 7.44 -9.08 -2.27
C GLY A 34 6.80 -9.20 -3.66
N ALA A 35 5.67 -9.89 -3.81
CA ALA A 35 5.00 -10.05 -5.10
C ALA A 35 3.55 -9.55 -5.07
N VAL A 36 3.09 -9.06 -6.23
CA VAL A 36 1.71 -8.63 -6.50
C VAL A 36 1.15 -9.47 -7.64
N PHE A 37 -0.11 -9.88 -7.53
CA PHE A 37 -0.83 -10.66 -8.51
C PHE A 37 -2.17 -10.00 -8.82
N HIS A 38 -2.54 -9.99 -10.10
CA HIS A 38 -3.88 -9.61 -10.58
C HIS A 38 -4.66 -10.90 -10.87
N LEU A 39 -5.90 -10.96 -10.41
CA LEU A 39 -6.78 -12.12 -10.55
C LEU A 39 -8.00 -11.78 -11.40
N ASP A 40 -8.44 -12.75 -12.21
CA ASP A 40 -9.75 -12.71 -12.87
C ASP A 40 -10.90 -13.14 -11.93
N ASP A 41 -12.14 -13.12 -12.45
CA ASP A 41 -13.36 -13.50 -11.71
C ASP A 41 -13.43 -14.96 -11.26
N ASN A 42 -12.50 -15.79 -11.73
CA ASN A 42 -12.33 -17.20 -11.38
C ASN A 42 -11.13 -17.44 -10.44
N GLY A 43 -10.45 -16.37 -10.03
CA GLY A 43 -9.26 -16.45 -9.16
C GLY A 43 -7.97 -16.83 -9.90
N SER A 44 -7.97 -16.87 -11.24
CA SER A 44 -6.77 -17.17 -12.02
C SER A 44 -5.85 -15.95 -12.12
N VAL A 45 -4.55 -16.15 -12.01
CA VAL A 45 -3.56 -15.08 -12.15
C VAL A 45 -3.47 -14.64 -13.61
N THR A 46 -3.75 -13.36 -13.86
CA THR A 46 -3.68 -12.72 -15.19
C THR A 46 -2.43 -11.88 -15.38
N ALA A 47 -1.85 -11.37 -14.29
CA ALA A 47 -0.58 -10.66 -14.29
C ALA A 47 0.12 -10.83 -12.93
N SER A 48 1.45 -10.70 -12.92
CA SER A 48 2.24 -10.68 -11.69
C SER A 48 3.44 -9.74 -11.79
N ASN A 49 3.91 -9.26 -10.64
CA ASN A 49 5.14 -8.50 -10.50
C ASN A 49 5.82 -8.85 -9.17
N ASN A 50 7.11 -9.20 -9.20
CA ASN A 50 7.91 -9.59 -8.04
C ASN A 50 8.63 -8.40 -7.35
N LEU A 51 8.19 -7.17 -7.61
CA LEU A 51 8.68 -5.90 -7.05
C LEU A 51 10.22 -5.86 -6.95
N PRO A 52 10.94 -5.97 -8.08
CA PRO A 52 12.38 -6.17 -8.09
C PRO A 52 13.10 -5.06 -7.32
N GLY A 53 14.03 -5.47 -6.45
CA GLY A 53 14.84 -4.54 -5.66
C GLY A 53 14.19 -4.06 -4.36
N THR A 54 12.98 -4.51 -4.01
CA THR A 54 12.27 -4.06 -2.79
C THR A 54 12.28 -5.08 -1.63
N GLY A 55 12.76 -6.30 -1.85
CA GLY A 55 12.78 -7.38 -0.85
C GLY A 55 11.63 -8.38 -1.00
N TYR A 56 11.42 -9.20 0.03
CA TYR A 56 10.44 -10.31 0.02
C TYR A 56 9.46 -10.21 1.19
N ASN A 57 9.17 -9.01 1.66
CA ASN A 57 8.37 -8.76 2.85
C ASN A 57 6.87 -8.61 2.53
N GLU A 58 6.08 -8.36 3.57
CA GLU A 58 4.66 -7.99 3.45
C GLU A 58 4.49 -6.81 2.48
N VAL A 59 3.57 -7.00 1.53
CA VAL A 59 3.19 -5.98 0.56
C VAL A 59 1.79 -5.49 0.90
N ARG A 60 1.61 -4.18 1.04
CA ARG A 60 0.29 -3.55 1.24
C ARG A 60 -0.14 -2.81 -0.02
N LEU A 61 -1.44 -2.86 -0.30
CA LEU A 61 -2.00 -2.39 -1.56
C LEU A 61 -2.96 -1.22 -1.34
N ALA A 62 -2.89 -0.24 -2.24
CA ALA A 62 -3.89 0.81 -2.43
C ALA A 62 -4.08 1.05 -3.95
N ALA A 63 -5.12 1.78 -4.34
CA ALA A 63 -5.33 2.12 -5.74
C ALA A 63 -5.71 3.61 -5.88
N SER A 64 -5.30 4.22 -6.99
CA SER A 64 -5.69 5.57 -7.34
C SER A 64 -7.21 5.71 -7.50
N ASN A 65 -7.71 6.95 -7.47
CA ASN A 65 -9.09 7.22 -7.87
C ASN A 65 -9.30 6.75 -9.32
N GLY A 66 -10.28 5.88 -9.54
CA GLY A 66 -10.52 5.22 -10.84
C GLY A 66 -9.72 3.93 -11.06
N GLY A 67 -8.79 3.60 -10.17
CA GLY A 67 -8.11 2.31 -10.09
C GLY A 67 -7.09 2.03 -11.19
N SER A 68 -6.71 3.02 -12.02
CA SER A 68 -5.78 2.82 -13.14
C SER A 68 -4.33 2.60 -12.70
N LEU A 69 -4.00 3.06 -11.48
CA LEU A 69 -2.70 2.88 -10.85
C LEU A 69 -2.88 2.11 -9.56
N LEU A 70 -2.15 1.01 -9.42
CA LEU A 70 -2.04 0.23 -8.19
C LEU A 70 -0.80 0.69 -7.45
N ILE A 71 -0.91 0.91 -6.14
CA ILE A 71 0.19 1.29 -5.27
C ILE A 71 0.54 0.09 -4.39
N ALA A 72 1.82 -0.30 -4.39
CA ALA A 72 2.35 -1.34 -3.52
C ALA A 72 3.38 -0.73 -2.55
N GLY A 73 3.12 -0.84 -1.25
CA GLY A 73 4.08 -0.51 -0.19
C GLY A 73 4.75 -1.77 0.32
N THR A 74 6.08 -1.81 0.38
CA THR A 74 6.85 -2.93 0.94
C THR A 74 8.23 -2.47 1.40
N ASN A 75 8.63 -2.83 2.61
CA ASN A 75 10.01 -2.76 3.08
C ASN A 75 10.72 -1.39 2.87
N GLY A 76 10.06 -0.29 3.15
CA GLY A 76 10.56 1.08 2.93
C GLY A 76 10.41 1.60 1.50
N TYR A 77 9.80 0.83 0.59
CA TYR A 77 9.54 1.22 -0.79
C TYR A 77 8.06 1.43 -1.06
N VAL A 78 7.78 2.35 -1.98
CA VAL A 78 6.47 2.48 -2.63
C VAL A 78 6.64 2.35 -4.14
N VAL A 79 5.84 1.49 -4.75
CA VAL A 79 5.85 1.23 -6.19
C VAL A 79 4.50 1.57 -6.79
N GLY A 80 4.48 2.40 -7.82
CA GLY A 80 3.32 2.65 -8.66
C GLY A 80 3.32 1.68 -9.84
N LEU A 81 2.28 0.86 -9.94
CA LEU A 81 2.10 -0.15 -10.97
C LEU A 81 0.93 0.21 -11.88
N ASN A 82 1.05 -0.03 -13.18
CA ASN A 82 -0.11 -0.08 -14.05
C ASN A 82 -1.07 -1.17 -13.54
N ALA A 83 -2.34 -0.83 -13.30
CA ALA A 83 -3.25 -1.75 -12.63
C ALA A 83 -3.63 -2.99 -13.46
N GLN A 84 -3.47 -2.97 -14.78
CA GLN A 84 -3.78 -4.12 -15.64
C GLN A 84 -2.56 -4.99 -15.92
N SER A 85 -1.43 -4.38 -16.32
CA SER A 85 -0.22 -5.12 -16.69
C SER A 85 0.71 -5.41 -15.51
N LEU A 86 0.49 -4.76 -14.36
CA LEU A 86 1.38 -4.70 -13.22
C LEU A 86 2.80 -4.23 -13.55
N GLN A 87 3.03 -3.57 -14.69
CA GLN A 87 4.32 -2.96 -14.99
C GLN A 87 4.57 -1.76 -14.08
N ALA A 88 5.78 -1.67 -13.52
CA ALA A 88 6.18 -0.54 -12.70
C ALA A 88 6.27 0.74 -13.55
N GLN A 89 5.59 1.79 -13.09
CA GLN A 89 5.63 3.13 -13.66
C GLN A 89 6.62 4.01 -12.90
N TRP A 90 6.73 3.82 -11.59
CA TRP A 90 7.69 4.50 -10.73
C TRP A 90 7.93 3.68 -9.45
N THR A 91 9.08 3.92 -8.83
CA THR A 91 9.48 3.34 -7.54
C THR A 91 10.12 4.43 -6.70
N THR A 92 9.77 4.48 -5.42
CA THR A 92 10.29 5.44 -4.45
C THR A 92 10.86 4.70 -3.26
N ASP A 93 12.14 4.94 -2.98
CA ASP A 93 12.80 4.59 -1.72
C ASP A 93 12.45 5.68 -0.68
N LEU A 94 11.84 5.29 0.45
CA LEU A 94 11.42 6.25 1.47
C LEU A 94 12.61 6.60 2.37
N PRO A 95 13.07 7.86 2.37
CA PRO A 95 14.27 8.24 3.10
C PRO A 95 14.06 8.06 4.61
N ASP A 96 15.04 7.48 5.29
CA ASP A 96 15.05 7.24 6.74
C ASP A 96 14.01 6.25 7.28
N SER A 97 13.22 5.59 6.43
CA SER A 97 12.16 4.67 6.87
C SER A 97 12.66 3.27 7.21
N GLY A 98 13.95 2.97 7.02
CA GLY A 98 14.48 1.62 7.23
C GLY A 98 13.74 0.54 6.44
N TYR A 99 13.72 -0.67 7.01
CA TYR A 99 13.16 -1.88 6.40
C TYR A 99 12.03 -2.42 7.28
N ASP A 100 10.84 -1.84 7.16
CA ASP A 100 9.66 -2.22 7.93
C ASP A 100 8.38 -2.24 7.05
N VAL A 101 7.29 -2.71 7.62
CA VAL A 101 5.98 -2.76 6.99
C VAL A 101 5.58 -1.36 6.52
N THR A 102 5.35 -1.24 5.22
CA THR A 102 5.05 0.03 4.55
C THR A 102 3.57 0.08 4.20
N ASN A 103 2.82 0.83 4.99
CA ASN A 103 1.39 1.02 4.80
C ASN A 103 1.12 2.09 3.75
N VAL A 104 0.15 1.87 2.85
CA VAL A 104 -0.16 2.79 1.74
C VAL A 104 -1.65 3.08 1.67
N SER A 105 -1.99 4.32 1.32
CA SER A 105 -3.37 4.72 1.00
C SER A 105 -3.36 5.77 -0.10
N CYS A 106 -4.42 5.81 -0.90
CA CYS A 106 -4.64 6.86 -1.90
C CYS A 106 -5.83 7.70 -1.49
N VAL A 107 -5.61 9.01 -1.33
CA VAL A 107 -6.66 9.98 -0.99
C VAL A 107 -6.44 11.25 -1.81
N ASP A 108 -7.51 11.76 -2.42
CA ASP A 108 -7.51 13.02 -3.19
C ASP A 108 -6.37 13.15 -4.20
N GLY A 109 -6.10 12.06 -4.94
CA GLY A 109 -5.06 12.03 -5.97
C GLY A 109 -3.63 12.05 -5.44
N ARG A 110 -3.43 11.70 -4.16
CA ARG A 110 -2.10 11.59 -3.53
C ARG A 110 -1.93 10.23 -2.90
N VAL A 111 -0.68 9.83 -2.72
CA VAL A 111 -0.31 8.60 -2.03
C VAL A 111 0.21 8.98 -0.66
N TYR A 112 -0.40 8.45 0.39
CA TYR A 112 0.14 8.54 1.75
C TYR A 112 0.77 7.20 2.08
N THR A 113 1.92 7.25 2.72
CA THR A 113 2.64 6.04 3.12
C THR A 113 3.26 6.20 4.50
N GLY A 114 3.23 5.14 5.28
CA GLY A 114 3.73 5.09 6.65
C GLY A 114 4.66 3.91 6.85
N CYS A 115 5.85 4.15 7.39
CA CYS A 115 6.87 3.12 7.62
C CYS A 115 7.82 3.56 8.75
N ASN A 116 8.11 2.68 9.72
CA ASN A 116 9.13 2.88 10.76
C ASN A 116 9.02 4.21 11.53
N GLY A 117 7.81 4.59 11.96
CA GLY A 117 7.56 5.87 12.63
C GLY A 117 7.58 7.10 11.72
N HIS A 118 7.58 6.94 10.39
CA HIS A 118 7.56 8.06 9.45
C HIS A 118 6.26 8.06 8.65
N LEU A 119 5.71 9.24 8.36
CA LEU A 119 4.61 9.44 7.42
C LEU A 119 5.11 10.29 6.24
N TYR A 120 4.79 9.87 5.02
CA TYR A 120 5.09 10.60 3.80
C TYR A 120 3.82 10.81 2.98
N ARG A 121 3.84 11.88 2.18
CA ARG A 121 2.88 12.14 1.12
C ARG A 121 3.64 12.22 -0.20
N LEU A 122 3.26 11.39 -1.16
CA LEU A 122 3.89 11.27 -2.47
C LEU A 122 2.92 11.76 -3.56
N ARG A 123 3.48 12.36 -4.60
CA ARG A 123 2.77 12.70 -5.83
C ARG A 123 2.44 11.42 -6.59
N ILE A 124 1.15 11.19 -6.84
CA ILE A 124 0.68 9.94 -7.46
C ILE A 124 1.22 9.70 -8.88
N SER A 125 1.51 10.77 -9.62
CA SER A 125 1.93 10.68 -11.02
C SER A 125 3.36 10.19 -11.21
N ASN A 126 4.22 10.31 -10.20
CA ASN A 126 5.64 9.97 -10.33
C ASN A 126 6.32 9.47 -9.04
N GLY A 127 5.59 9.33 -7.94
CA GLY A 127 6.14 8.84 -6.67
C GLY A 127 7.02 9.84 -5.91
N ASN A 128 7.15 11.09 -6.38
CA ASN A 128 7.98 12.07 -5.67
C ASN A 128 7.42 12.38 -4.29
N VAL A 129 8.26 12.36 -3.25
CA VAL A 129 7.89 12.80 -1.90
C VAL A 129 7.61 14.30 -1.91
N GLU A 130 6.39 14.69 -1.55
CA GLU A 130 5.93 16.08 -1.44
C GLU A 130 5.85 16.58 0.01
N ALA A 131 5.70 15.68 0.97
CA ALA A 131 5.74 15.99 2.39
C ALA A 131 6.23 14.79 3.20
N HIS A 132 6.84 15.08 4.36
CA HIS A 132 7.37 14.09 5.31
C HIS A 132 7.16 14.58 6.73
N ASN A 133 6.74 13.68 7.61
CA ASN A 133 6.70 13.88 9.05
C ASN A 133 7.37 12.67 9.73
N PRO A 134 8.49 12.85 10.47
CA PRO A 134 9.21 11.75 11.12
C PRO A 134 8.55 11.26 12.43
N LEU A 135 7.33 11.73 12.75
CA LEU A 135 6.58 11.45 13.99
C LEU A 135 7.46 11.45 15.25
N SER A 136 8.40 12.39 15.33
CA SER A 136 9.46 12.35 16.34
C SER A 136 8.88 12.19 17.75
N LYS A 137 9.50 11.30 18.54
CA LYS A 137 9.08 10.92 19.91
C LYS A 137 7.87 9.99 20.01
N HIS A 138 7.35 9.48 18.89
CA HIS A 138 6.23 8.52 18.87
C HIS A 138 6.66 7.12 18.41
N GLY A 139 7.96 6.81 18.52
CA GLY A 139 8.53 5.48 18.25
C GLY A 139 8.88 5.23 16.78
N HIS A 140 9.17 3.97 16.45
CA HIS A 140 9.76 3.52 15.18
C HIS A 140 9.07 2.27 14.60
N ASN A 141 7.87 1.92 15.06
CA ASN A 141 7.17 0.75 14.54
C ASN A 141 6.24 1.09 13.36
N GLU A 142 5.46 0.08 12.96
CA GLU A 142 4.42 0.18 11.94
C GLU A 142 3.53 1.42 12.11
N VAL A 143 3.44 2.21 11.04
CA VAL A 143 2.58 3.40 11.00
C VAL A 143 1.27 3.05 10.30
N ARG A 144 0.15 3.20 11.00
CA ARG A 144 -1.21 3.12 10.42
C ARG A 144 -1.81 4.50 10.37
N PHE A 145 -2.65 4.77 9.37
CA PHE A 145 -3.26 6.08 9.26
C PHE A 145 -4.61 6.02 8.57
N GLY A 146 -5.43 7.04 8.83
CA GLY A 146 -6.70 7.27 8.18
C GLY A 146 -6.89 8.75 7.91
N HIS A 147 -7.65 9.06 6.86
CA HIS A 147 -8.04 10.42 6.55
C HIS A 147 -9.41 10.69 7.14
N ALA A 148 -9.51 11.74 7.95
CA ALA A 148 -10.81 12.17 8.44
C ALA A 148 -11.48 12.98 7.31
N ALA A 149 -12.47 12.38 6.65
CA ALA A 149 -13.06 12.86 5.37
C ALA A 149 -13.53 14.33 5.35
N SER A 150 -13.79 14.94 6.51
CA SER A 150 -14.26 16.33 6.65
C SER A 150 -13.18 17.32 7.09
N SER A 151 -11.99 16.84 7.44
CA SER A 151 -10.93 17.66 8.01
C SER A 151 -9.66 17.43 7.20
N LYS A 152 -8.93 18.50 6.92
CA LYS A 152 -7.57 18.46 6.37
C LYS A 152 -6.59 17.83 7.37
N THR A 153 -6.86 16.61 7.78
CA THR A 153 -6.22 15.93 8.90
C THR A 153 -6.02 14.46 8.58
N VAL A 154 -4.76 14.04 8.64
CA VAL A 154 -4.37 12.63 8.66
C VAL A 154 -4.23 12.23 10.12
N VAL A 155 -4.99 11.22 10.55
CA VAL A 155 -4.84 10.64 11.89
C VAL A 155 -3.90 9.45 11.76
N VAL A 156 -2.81 9.47 12.52
CA VAL A 156 -1.74 8.48 12.48
C VAL A 156 -1.69 7.72 13.80
N GLY A 157 -1.55 6.41 13.74
CA GLY A 157 -1.34 5.53 14.88
C GLY A 157 0.02 4.84 14.79
N THR A 158 0.81 4.91 15.86
CA THR A 158 2.10 4.22 16.01
C THR A 158 2.44 4.10 17.51
N ASP A 159 2.99 2.97 17.95
CA ASP A 159 3.48 2.78 19.33
C ASP A 159 2.56 3.25 20.47
N GLY A 160 1.25 2.99 20.33
CA GLY A 160 0.24 3.37 21.31
C GLY A 160 -0.20 4.85 21.24
N TRP A 161 0.36 5.63 20.32
CA TRP A 161 -0.03 7.01 20.06
C TRP A 161 -1.08 7.10 18.96
N ALA A 162 -1.93 8.12 19.07
CA ALA A 162 -2.75 8.63 17.98
C ALA A 162 -2.43 10.12 17.78
N VAL A 163 -1.96 10.50 16.59
CA VAL A 163 -1.48 11.85 16.27
C VAL A 163 -2.28 12.40 15.10
N GLY A 164 -2.92 13.56 15.28
CA GLY A 164 -3.57 14.29 14.20
C GLY A 164 -2.58 15.24 13.53
N LEU A 165 -2.32 15.03 12.25
CA LEU A 165 -1.46 15.88 11.44
C LEU A 165 -2.29 16.73 10.49
N ARG A 166 -2.03 18.04 10.46
CA ARG A 166 -2.65 18.92 9.48
C ARG A 166 -2.07 18.62 8.10
N ASP A 167 -2.95 18.40 7.13
CA ASP A 167 -2.59 18.23 5.73
C ASP A 167 -2.90 19.53 4.98
N GLU A 168 -1.87 20.29 4.57
CA GLU A 168 -2.06 21.64 4.01
C GLU A 168 -2.53 21.64 2.55
N THR A 169 -3.22 20.59 2.10
CA THR A 169 -3.69 20.41 0.72
C THR A 169 -4.88 21.27 0.36
#